data_AF-A0A1H6STV5-F1
#
_entry.id   AF-A0A1H6STV5-F1
#
_cell.length_a   1.000
_cell.length_b   1.000
_cell.length_c   1.000
_cell.angle_alpha   90.00
_cell.angle_beta   90.00
_cell.angle_gamma   90.00
#
_symmetry.space_group_name_H-M   'P 1'
#
loop_
_entity.id
_entity.type
_entity.pdbx_description
1 polymer ?
#
loop_
_entity_poly.entity_id
_entity_poly.type
_entity_poly.pdbx_seq_one_letter_code
_entity_poly.pdbx_strand_id
1 'polypeptide(L)'
;MIEIETLKRHAGLVDRMATATGVDLQEAALSGDLSIDEITDAVLKCTGCSDPAHCAGVLEQSPTVAAPPGYCRNRDLLARLQP
;
A
#
# COMPACT_ATOMS: atom_id res chain seq x y z
N MET A 1 6.76 -12.54 16.84
CA MET A 1 7.77 -11.90 15.98
C MET A 1 7.22 -11.98 14.57
N ILE A 2 7.06 -10.86 13.85
CA ILE A 2 6.53 -10.89 12.47
C ILE A 2 7.64 -11.42 11.55
N GLU A 3 7.32 -12.35 10.66
CA GLU A 3 8.29 -12.93 9.73
C GLU A 3 8.64 -11.94 8.59
N ILE A 4 9.93 -11.90 8.21
CA ILE A 4 10.44 -11.00 7.15
C ILE A 4 9.73 -11.25 5.81
N GLU A 5 9.36 -12.50 5.50
CA GLU A 5 8.63 -12.84 4.27
C GLU A 5 7.23 -12.21 4.23
N THR A 6 6.56 -12.14 5.38
CA THR A 6 5.26 -11.46 5.50
C THR A 6 5.43 -9.96 5.22
N LEU A 7 6.44 -9.32 5.82
CA LEU A 7 6.72 -7.90 5.56
C LEU A 7 7.01 -7.64 4.08
N LYS A 8 7.84 -8.48 3.43
CA LYS A 8 8.15 -8.35 2.00
C LYS A 8 6.90 -8.48 1.12
N ARG A 9 6.04 -9.45 1.42
CA ARG A 9 4.76 -9.63 0.70
C ARG A 9 3.89 -8.40 0.81
N HIS A 10 3.73 -7.86 2.03
CA HIS A 10 2.89 -6.69 2.26
C HIS A 10 3.50 -5.41 1.71
N ALA A 11 4.83 -5.25 1.74
CA ALA A 11 5.51 -4.16 1.06
C ALA A 11 5.17 -4.14 -0.44
N GLY A 12 5.24 -5.29 -1.10
CA GLY A 12 4.84 -5.41 -2.50
C GLY A 12 3.35 -5.13 -2.75
N LEU A 13 2.45 -5.51 -1.84
CA LEU A 13 1.02 -5.20 -1.97
C LEU A 13 0.72 -3.71 -1.81
N VAL A 14 1.37 -3.04 -0.84
CA VAL A 14 1.21 -1.61 -0.61
C VAL A 14 1.73 -0.81 -1.81
N ASP A 15 2.90 -1.17 -2.33
CA ASP A 15 3.51 -0.54 -3.50
C ASP A 15 2.63 -0.69 -4.76
N ARG A 16 2.12 -1.90 -5.03
CA ARG A 16 1.18 -2.14 -6.13
C ARG A 16 -0.14 -1.39 -5.96
N MET A 17 -0.68 -1.34 -4.74
CA MET A 17 -1.91 -0.59 -4.47
C MET A 17 -1.71 0.91 -4.67
N ALA A 18 -0.57 1.45 -4.22
CA ALA A 18 -0.22 2.85 -4.46
C ALA A 18 -0.16 3.13 -5.96
N THR A 19 0.58 2.31 -6.70
CA THR A 19 0.70 2.42 -8.17
C THR A 19 -0.67 2.35 -8.84
N ALA A 20 -1.53 1.41 -8.43
CA ALA A 20 -2.87 1.26 -9.00
C ALA A 20 -3.76 2.47 -8.73
N THR A 21 -3.57 3.18 -7.61
CA THR A 21 -4.26 4.44 -7.29
C THR A 21 -3.63 5.69 -7.90
N GLY A 22 -2.53 5.55 -8.66
CA GLY A 22 -1.80 6.67 -9.26
C GLY A 22 -0.79 7.35 -8.33
N VAL A 23 -0.40 6.69 -7.23
CA VAL A 23 0.58 7.17 -6.26
C VAL A 23 1.90 6.43 -6.47
N ASP A 24 3.00 7.17 -6.64
CA ASP A 24 4.34 6.61 -6.61
C ASP A 24 4.98 6.85 -5.23
N LEU A 25 5.12 5.78 -4.44
CA LEU A 25 5.70 5.87 -3.09
C LEU A 25 7.19 6.22 -3.11
N GLN A 26 7.93 5.84 -4.16
CA GLN A 26 9.34 6.20 -4.29
C GLN A 26 9.46 7.68 -4.59
N GLU A 27 8.66 8.21 -5.51
CA GLU A 27 8.63 9.63 -5.81
C GLU A 27 8.20 10.44 -4.58
N ALA A 28 7.12 10.04 -3.90
CA ALA A 28 6.67 10.70 -2.67
C ALA A 28 7.76 10.70 -1.57
N ALA A 29 8.57 9.64 -1.49
CA ALA A 29 9.68 9.58 -0.57
C ALA A 29 10.84 10.50 -0.96
N LEU A 30 11.14 10.62 -2.25
CA LEU A 30 12.17 11.52 -2.77
C LEU A 30 11.76 12.99 -2.64
N SER A 31 10.48 13.30 -2.85
CA SER A 31 9.90 14.65 -2.71
C SER A 31 9.73 15.08 -1.25
N GLY A 32 9.79 14.13 -0.31
CA GLY A 32 9.62 14.38 1.13
C GLY A 32 8.18 14.38 1.63
N ASP A 33 7.22 14.03 0.76
CA ASP A 33 5.80 13.89 1.10
C ASP A 33 5.51 12.61 1.91
N LEU A 34 6.43 11.64 1.84
CA LEU A 34 6.36 10.37 2.54
C LEU A 34 7.70 10.02 3.19
N SER A 35 7.73 9.76 4.49
CA SER A 35 8.94 9.29 5.16
C SER A 35 9.13 7.76 5.09
N ILE A 36 10.36 7.28 5.26
CA ILE A 36 10.66 5.83 5.33
C ILE A 36 9.94 5.18 6.53
N ASP A 37 9.79 5.90 7.64
CA ASP A 37 9.03 5.45 8.81
C ASP A 37 7.54 5.28 8.46
N GLU A 38 6.94 6.20 7.72
CA GLU A 38 5.56 6.07 7.25
C GLU A 38 5.36 4.91 6.28
N ILE A 39 6.33 4.62 5.41
CA ILE A 39 6.30 3.42 4.55
C ILE A 39 6.30 2.17 5.43
N THR A 40 7.18 2.12 6.42
CA THR A 40 7.28 0.99 7.35
C THR A 40 5.96 0.79 8.10
N ASP A 41 5.38 1.87 8.61
CA ASP A 41 4.07 1.86 9.25
C ASP A 41 2.95 1.39 8.31
N ALA A 42 2.97 1.81 7.05
CA ALA A 42 2.00 1.37 6.05
C ALA A 42 2.08 -0.14 5.80
N VAL A 43 3.30 -0.69 5.72
CA VAL A 43 3.51 -2.14 5.59
C VAL A 43 3.00 -2.87 6.82
N LEU A 44 3.35 -2.40 8.02
CA LEU A 44 2.89 -2.98 9.28
C LEU A 44 1.36 -2.96 9.39
N LYS A 45 0.71 -1.84 9.08
CA LYS A 45 -0.76 -1.73 9.01
C LYS A 45 -1.37 -2.67 7.98
N CYS A 46 -0.72 -2.86 6.84
CA CYS A 46 -1.15 -3.80 5.81
C CYS A 46 -1.10 -5.26 6.29
N THR A 47 -0.11 -5.63 7.12
CA THR A 47 -0.07 -6.98 7.71
C THR A 47 -1.27 -7.29 8.61
N GLY A 48 -1.89 -6.26 9.19
CA GLY A 48 -3.11 -6.36 10.00
C GLY A 48 -4.41 -6.13 9.21
N CYS A 49 -4.37 -6.11 7.87
CA CYS A 49 -5.58 -6.00 7.07
C CYS A 49 -6.38 -7.31 7.11
N SER A 50 -7.71 -7.19 7.02
CA SER A 50 -8.59 -8.35 7.15
C SER A 50 -8.55 -9.30 5.96
N ASP A 51 -8.11 -8.82 4.78
CA ASP A 51 -8.13 -9.63 3.56
C ASP A 51 -7.02 -9.26 2.55
N PRO A 52 -5.78 -9.79 2.76
CA PRO A 52 -4.68 -9.58 1.82
C PRO A 52 -4.83 -10.40 0.52
N ALA A 53 -5.59 -11.50 0.53
CA ALA A 53 -5.80 -12.33 -0.65
C ALA A 53 -6.73 -11.62 -1.65
N HIS A 54 -7.80 -11.01 -1.16
CA HIS A 54 -8.67 -10.17 -1.99
C HIS A 54 -7.91 -8.95 -2.53
N CYS A 55 -7.02 -8.33 -1.74
CA CYS A 55 -6.17 -7.23 -2.21
C CYS A 55 -5.33 -7.64 -3.42
N ALA A 56 -4.63 -8.78 -3.33
CA ALA A 56 -3.85 -9.30 -4.44
C ALA A 56 -4.73 -9.57 -5.68
N GLY A 57 -5.86 -10.24 -5.49
CA GLY A 57 -6.78 -10.56 -6.58
C GLY A 57 -7.36 -9.32 -7.29
N VAL A 58 -7.64 -8.24 -6.56
CA VAL A 58 -8.08 -6.96 -7.16
C VAL A 58 -6.95 -6.37 -8.01
N LEU A 59 -5.72 -6.35 -7.50
CA LEU A 59 -4.56 -5.80 -8.20
C LEU A 59 -4.16 -6.62 -9.44
N GLU A 60 -4.42 -7.93 -9.42
CA GLU A 60 -4.21 -8.80 -10.60
C GLU A 60 -5.26 -8.57 -11.69
N GLN A 61 -6.51 -8.29 -11.31
CA GLN A 61 -7.61 -8.06 -12.25
C GLN A 61 -7.65 -6.62 -12.78
N SER A 62 -7.18 -5.65 -12.00
CA SER A 62 -7.27 -4.23 -12.31
C SER A 62 -5.95 -3.55 -11.97
N PRO A 63 -5.10 -3.26 -12.98
CA PRO A 63 -3.82 -2.58 -12.75
C PRO A 63 -4.00 -1.13 -12.31
N THR A 64 -5.19 -0.56 -12.50
CA THR A 64 -5.58 0.76 -12.02
C THR A 64 -6.91 0.69 -11.27
N VAL A 65 -6.99 1.39 -10.14
CA VAL A 65 -8.19 1.49 -9.31
C VAL A 65 -8.41 2.94 -8.90
N ALA A 66 -9.65 3.41 -8.95
CA ALA A 66 -9.98 4.79 -8.58
C ALA A 66 -9.76 5.07 -7.09
N ALA A 67 -9.95 4.05 -6.25
CA ALA A 67 -9.76 4.16 -4.81
C ALA A 67 -9.36 2.80 -4.21
N PRO A 68 -8.63 2.79 -3.09
CA PRO A 68 -8.38 1.58 -2.32
C PRO A 68 -9.69 0.93 -1.83
N PRO A 69 -9.74 -0.40 -1.67
CA PRO A 69 -10.89 -1.08 -1.10
C PRO A 69 -11.24 -0.55 0.29
N GLY A 70 -12.51 -0.65 0.69
CA GLY A 70 -12.98 -0.15 1.99
C GLY A 70 -12.30 -0.79 3.21
N TYR A 71 -11.74 -1.99 3.07
CA TYR A 71 -10.96 -2.66 4.11
C TYR A 71 -9.47 -2.28 4.13
N CYS A 72 -9.02 -1.47 3.17
CA CYS A 72 -7.61 -1.07 3.08
C CYS A 72 -7.25 -0.14 4.25
N ARG A 73 -6.35 -0.63 5.11
CA ARG A 73 -5.84 0.14 6.26
C ARG A 73 -4.99 1.35 5.88
N ASN A 74 -4.50 1.39 4.64
CA ASN A 74 -3.69 2.48 4.11
C ASN A 74 -4.51 3.46 3.25
N ARG A 75 -5.84 3.38 3.27
CA ARG A 75 -6.69 4.24 2.45
C ARG A 75 -6.41 5.72 2.66
N ASP A 76 -6.31 6.15 3.92
CA ASP A 76 -6.09 7.56 4.25
C ASP A 76 -4.68 8.04 3.85
N LEU A 77 -3.67 7.15 3.96
CA LEU A 77 -2.32 7.44 3.50
C LEU A 77 -2.28 7.62 1.99
N LEU A 78 -2.89 6.69 1.24
CA LEU A 78 -2.93 6.76 -0.22
C LEU A 78 -3.72 7.98 -0.70
N ALA A 79 -4.87 8.27 -0.08
CA ALA A 79 -5.65 9.46 -0.41
C ALA A 79 -4.91 10.78 -0.15
N ARG A 80 -4.02 10.82 0.84
CA ARG A 80 -3.15 11.99 1.11
C ARG A 80 -2.10 12.21 0.02
N LEU A 81 -1.63 11.12 -0.60
CA LEU A 81 -0.55 11.14 -1.58
C LEU A 81 -1.06 11.15 -3.03
N GLN A 82 -2.37 11.00 -3.24
CA GLN A 82 -2.97 11.15 -4.55
C GLN A 82 -2.83 12.61 -5.05
N PRO A 83 -2.43 12.81 -6.32
CA PRO A 83 -2.27 14.14 -6.91
C PRO A 83 -3.60 14.86 -7.14
#